data_AF-A0A0T6AWY1-F1
#
_entry.id   AF-A0A0T6AWY1-F1
#
_cell.length_a   1.000
_cell.length_b   1.000
_cell.length_c   1.000
_cell.angle_alpha   90.00
_cell.angle_beta   90.00
_cell.angle_gamma   90.00
#
_symmetry.space_group_name_H-M   'P 1'
#
loop_
_entity.id
_entity.type
_entity.pdbx_description
1 polymer ?
#
loop_
_entity_poly.entity_id
_entity_poly.type
_entity_poly.pdbx_seq_one_letter_code
_entity_poly.pdbx_strand_id
1 'polypeptide(L)'
;MSCESDDSEYDTANSDMDEDDLLQSDAINAKESVSIRNLTSEDIEVIDRLLELSDKISLVFLLYNNAHTGLQQIILLLQNAQINVVEDWYRHEKKRNDKWNEKLLEALTIIQNYAVLRELGFKKIDMASRYLPLRAEVCLQVDRIRKHCFRVCEDFKRTRTKLFLDYLEDDVENLKCMPQNEKEMYSMDYLEMYFLFLEGEKYISANNIKNLANILKKMDLLNLHDKFISLHETISKERSSIPQRSANYNVDRIPGEFLRSPSCSKEMEEVNENEENQAENADDIYEIDPELPGILLIINNERFYTDYREEIKHRLPNTHGILENRNGSEEDKRKLQETFKKLKFHIEIKENLTDTKIIEELKMIVNNFVYSCLFVAILTHGDQGIVYGANSVSIEVTEIQRLICDNRLRGKPKVLLLQSCQGNDCQKINDDDYATDGPKKFVPPKTTDLLTFRATIPGYSAVRHITRGTWFIQEFCKAMEEYSNYHVHDICTKVIAKVSNKLWGEKCMVPLIEHTFTKRLYLKIGNK
;
A
#
# COMPACT_ATOMS: atom_id res chain seq x y z
N MET A 1 44.38 -26.65 -61.83
CA MET A 1 43.95 -27.55 -60.74
C MET A 1 44.98 -27.32 -59.64
N SER A 2 44.72 -26.57 -58.58
CA SER A 2 43.60 -26.62 -57.63
C SER A 2 43.44 -25.25 -56.94
N CYS A 3 42.28 -25.05 -56.32
CA CYS A 3 41.77 -23.83 -55.69
C CYS A 3 42.11 -23.68 -54.20
N GLU A 4 41.90 -22.44 -53.69
CA GLU A 4 41.89 -21.95 -52.29
C GLU A 4 43.29 -21.61 -51.72
N SER A 5 43.54 -20.49 -51.03
CA SER A 5 42.72 -19.63 -50.14
C SER A 5 43.34 -18.22 -50.02
N ASP A 6 42.53 -17.16 -49.95
CA ASP A 6 42.95 -15.80 -49.55
C ASP A 6 42.54 -15.54 -48.09
N ASP A 7 43.52 -15.28 -47.23
CA ASP A 7 43.38 -14.74 -45.88
C ASP A 7 43.45 -13.21 -45.93
N SER A 8 42.48 -12.53 -45.32
CA SER A 8 42.61 -11.11 -44.95
C SER A 8 42.13 -10.90 -43.52
N GLU A 9 43.08 -10.58 -42.64
CA GLU A 9 42.90 -10.12 -41.27
C GLU A 9 42.03 -8.85 -41.20
N TYR A 10 41.02 -8.86 -40.33
CA TYR A 10 40.37 -7.65 -39.81
C TYR A 10 40.73 -7.51 -38.34
N ASP A 11 41.59 -6.54 -38.05
CA ASP A 11 41.78 -5.98 -36.71
C ASP A 11 40.52 -5.19 -36.31
N THR A 12 39.81 -5.65 -35.29
CA THR A 12 38.85 -4.82 -34.53
C THR A 12 39.36 -4.67 -33.10
N ALA A 13 39.87 -3.48 -32.81
CA ALA A 13 40.19 -3.05 -31.46
C ALA A 13 38.90 -2.97 -30.63
N ASN A 14 38.82 -3.78 -29.56
CA ASN A 14 37.78 -3.71 -28.54
C ASN A 14 37.87 -2.37 -27.79
N SER A 15 36.79 -1.60 -27.82
CA SER A 15 36.50 -0.56 -26.84
C SER A 15 35.35 -1.04 -25.96
N ASP A 16 35.67 -1.83 -24.94
CA ASP A 16 34.74 -2.17 -23.87
C ASP A 16 34.63 -0.96 -22.93
N MET A 17 33.61 -0.12 -23.14
CA MET A 17 33.09 0.78 -22.11
C MET A 17 31.96 0.05 -21.41
N ASP A 18 32.09 -0.14 -20.09
CA ASP A 18 31.11 -0.83 -19.25
C ASP A 18 29.71 -0.15 -19.33
N GLU A 19 28.65 -0.94 -19.47
CA GLU A 19 27.25 -0.46 -19.53
C GLU A 19 26.86 0.43 -18.33
N ASP A 20 27.51 0.22 -17.17
CA ASP A 20 27.30 1.02 -15.96
C ASP A 20 27.81 2.47 -16.10
N ASP A 21 28.92 2.69 -16.83
CA ASP A 21 29.46 4.03 -17.09
C ASP A 21 28.59 4.81 -18.08
N LEU A 22 27.99 4.12 -19.06
CA LEU A 22 27.02 4.69 -20.00
C LEU A 22 25.74 5.15 -19.27
N LEU A 23 25.24 4.35 -18.33
CA LEU A 23 24.04 4.67 -17.55
C LEU A 23 24.22 5.84 -16.58
N GLN A 24 25.42 5.95 -15.98
CA GLN A 24 25.76 7.08 -15.13
C GLN A 24 25.97 8.36 -15.97
N SER A 25 26.51 8.22 -17.18
CA SER A 25 26.64 9.32 -18.15
C SER A 25 25.27 9.84 -18.63
N ASP A 26 24.27 8.98 -18.82
CA ASP A 26 22.91 9.36 -19.22
C ASP A 26 22.18 10.15 -18.11
N ALA A 27 22.38 9.78 -16.84
CA ALA A 27 21.89 10.55 -15.70
C ALA A 27 22.61 11.90 -15.53
N ILE A 28 23.91 11.96 -15.86
CA ILE A 28 24.70 13.20 -15.88
C ILE A 28 24.28 14.11 -17.05
N ASN A 29 24.00 13.55 -18.23
CA ASN A 29 23.49 14.29 -19.39
C ASN A 29 22.06 14.80 -19.16
N ALA A 30 21.21 14.05 -18.43
CA ALA A 30 19.90 14.52 -17.99
C ALA A 30 19.99 15.71 -17.01
N LYS A 31 21.10 15.82 -16.26
CA LYS A 31 21.38 16.90 -15.30
C LYS A 31 21.49 18.28 -15.97
N GLU A 32 21.91 18.33 -17.24
CA GLU A 32 22.16 19.57 -17.99
C GLU A 32 20.91 20.17 -18.68
N SER A 33 19.79 19.44 -18.75
CA SER A 33 18.67 19.82 -19.64
C SER A 33 17.53 20.63 -19.01
N VAL A 34 17.48 20.80 -17.68
CA VAL A 34 16.40 21.58 -17.02
C VAL A 34 16.92 22.34 -15.80
N SER A 35 16.87 23.68 -15.86
CA SER A 35 17.09 24.55 -14.69
C SER A 35 15.90 24.43 -13.75
N ILE A 36 16.13 23.94 -12.53
CA ILE A 36 15.09 23.73 -11.52
C ILE A 36 15.03 24.94 -10.60
N ARG A 37 13.82 25.47 -10.40
CA ARG A 37 13.56 26.56 -9.44
C ARG A 37 14.00 26.15 -8.03
N ASN A 38 14.60 27.10 -7.30
CA ASN A 38 14.87 26.92 -5.87
C ASN A 38 13.60 27.12 -5.03
N LEU A 39 13.42 26.27 -4.02
CA LEU A 39 12.35 26.38 -3.04
C LEU A 39 12.55 27.58 -2.11
N THR A 40 11.45 28.25 -1.75
CA THR A 40 11.43 29.32 -0.74
C THR A 40 11.06 28.75 0.63
N SER A 41 11.18 29.55 1.70
CA SER A 41 10.68 29.11 3.04
C SER A 41 9.16 28.88 3.04
N GLU A 42 8.39 29.64 2.27
CA GLU A 42 6.94 29.46 2.12
C GLU A 42 6.61 28.11 1.46
N ASP A 43 7.43 27.71 0.47
CA ASP A 43 7.30 26.39 -0.15
C ASP A 43 7.51 25.25 0.88
N ILE A 44 8.39 25.44 1.87
CA ILE A 44 8.63 24.44 2.94
C ILE A 44 7.41 24.29 3.85
N GLU A 45 6.78 25.40 4.25
CA GLU A 45 5.55 25.37 5.04
C GLU A 45 4.40 24.69 4.29
N VAL A 46 4.32 24.90 2.97
CA VAL A 46 3.35 24.21 2.10
C VAL A 46 3.62 22.71 2.08
N ILE A 47 4.88 22.29 1.97
CA ILE A 47 5.26 20.87 1.99
C ILE A 47 4.78 20.22 3.30
N ASP A 48 5.15 20.77 4.47
CA ASP A 48 4.78 20.18 5.76
C ASP A 48 3.27 20.06 5.98
N ARG A 49 2.49 21.00 5.45
CA ARG A 49 1.03 21.00 5.53
C ARG A 49 0.38 19.95 4.62
N LEU A 50 0.96 19.68 3.45
CA LEU A 50 0.38 18.78 2.45
C LEU A 50 0.80 17.31 2.62
N LEU A 51 1.87 17.04 3.38
CA LEU A 51 2.35 15.68 3.58
C LEU A 51 1.49 14.91 4.60
N GLU A 52 1.13 13.69 4.23
CA GLU A 52 0.54 12.72 5.16
C GLU A 52 1.61 12.15 6.11
N LEU A 53 1.17 11.50 7.19
CA LEU A 53 2.07 10.98 8.24
C LEU A 53 3.13 10.01 7.68
N SER A 54 2.74 9.08 6.80
CA SER A 54 3.67 8.14 6.17
C SER A 54 4.73 8.87 5.33
N ASP A 55 4.32 9.87 4.54
CA ASP A 55 5.25 10.65 3.72
C ASP A 55 6.22 11.45 4.59
N LYS A 56 5.75 12.00 5.71
CA LYS A 56 6.61 12.68 6.69
C LYS A 56 7.66 11.72 7.27
N ILE A 57 7.25 10.50 7.63
CA ILE A 57 8.18 9.47 8.14
C ILE A 57 9.24 9.11 7.09
N SER A 58 8.82 8.87 5.85
CA SER A 58 9.75 8.54 4.77
C SER A 58 10.69 9.72 4.43
N LEU A 59 10.20 10.96 4.47
CA LEU A 59 11.07 12.13 4.30
C LEU A 59 12.06 12.30 5.46
N VAL A 60 11.64 12.10 6.71
CA VAL A 60 12.56 12.13 7.84
C VAL A 60 13.68 11.11 7.64
N PHE A 61 13.32 9.88 7.23
CA PHE A 61 14.29 8.84 6.91
C PHE A 61 15.25 9.23 5.79
N LEU A 62 14.78 9.82 4.69
CA LEU A 62 15.64 10.16 3.56
C LEU A 62 16.50 11.43 3.80
N LEU A 63 16.03 12.35 4.64
CA LEU A 63 16.63 13.70 4.77
C LEU A 63 17.58 13.86 5.96
N TYR A 64 17.26 13.29 7.13
CA TYR A 64 17.98 13.56 8.38
C TYR A 64 19.30 12.80 8.48
N ASN A 65 20.43 13.49 8.30
CA ASN A 65 21.76 12.87 8.31
C ASN A 65 22.12 12.12 9.61
N ASN A 66 21.50 12.47 10.75
CA ASN A 66 21.69 11.78 12.02
C ASN A 66 20.50 10.85 12.31
N ALA A 67 20.80 9.56 12.44
CA ALA A 67 19.77 8.54 12.62
C ALA A 67 18.97 8.69 13.93
N HIS A 68 19.65 9.04 15.04
CA HIS A 68 19.00 9.25 16.33
C HIS A 68 18.07 10.47 16.30
N THR A 69 18.51 11.57 15.68
CA THR A 69 17.66 12.76 15.50
C THR A 69 16.44 12.43 14.63
N GLY A 70 16.63 11.73 13.51
CA GLY A 70 15.50 11.31 12.66
C GLY A 70 14.50 10.44 13.40
N LEU A 71 14.98 9.47 14.17
CA LEU A 71 14.14 8.59 14.97
C LEU A 71 13.33 9.35 16.04
N GLN A 72 13.97 10.29 16.74
CA GLN A 72 13.27 11.17 17.70
C GLN A 72 12.15 11.98 17.03
N GLN A 73 12.40 12.53 15.84
CA GLN A 73 11.38 13.28 15.09
C GLN A 73 10.18 12.42 14.72
N ILE A 74 10.41 11.18 14.28
CA ILE A 74 9.33 10.23 13.98
C ILE A 74 8.54 9.87 15.24
N ILE A 75 9.22 9.60 16.36
CA ILE A 75 8.53 9.29 17.62
C ILE A 75 7.61 10.43 18.03
N LEU A 76 8.08 11.68 17.93
CA LEU A 76 7.25 12.84 18.25
C LEU A 76 6.06 12.99 17.28
N LEU A 77 6.26 12.74 15.98
CA LEU A 77 5.16 12.71 15.00
C LEU A 77 4.09 11.68 15.35
N LEU A 78 4.48 10.47 15.75
CA LEU A 78 3.57 9.39 16.14
C LEU A 78 2.82 9.69 17.45
N GLN A 79 3.37 10.56 18.30
CA GLN A 79 2.73 11.03 19.54
C GLN A 79 1.73 12.18 19.30
N ASN A 80 1.31 12.41 18.05
CA ASN A 80 0.40 13.49 17.64
C ASN A 80 0.92 14.91 17.97
N ALA A 81 2.23 15.08 18.09
CA ALA A 81 2.78 16.43 18.15
C ALA A 81 2.60 17.08 16.77
N GLN A 82 1.98 18.26 16.71
CA GLN A 82 1.95 19.08 15.49
C GLN A 82 3.35 19.61 15.20
N ILE A 83 4.16 18.79 14.53
CA ILE A 83 5.56 19.09 14.20
C ILE A 83 5.70 19.25 12.69
N ASN A 84 6.43 20.28 12.31
CA ASN A 84 6.79 20.58 10.94
C ASN A 84 8.20 20.03 10.67
N VAL A 85 8.27 18.72 10.43
CA VAL A 85 9.55 18.00 10.34
C VAL A 85 10.40 18.42 9.15
N VAL A 86 9.78 18.89 8.05
CA VAL A 86 10.54 19.37 6.89
C VAL A 86 11.10 20.77 7.15
N GLU A 87 10.33 21.65 7.78
CA GLU A 87 10.75 22.98 8.23
C GLU A 87 11.88 22.88 9.26
N ASP A 88 11.74 22.01 10.26
CA ASP A 88 12.77 21.78 11.27
C ASP A 88 14.06 21.24 10.63
N TRP A 89 13.96 20.28 9.71
CA TRP A 89 15.12 19.83 8.93
C TRP A 89 15.76 20.96 8.13
N TYR A 90 14.95 21.72 7.39
CA TYR A 90 15.40 22.81 6.52
C TYR A 90 16.17 23.89 7.29
N ARG A 91 15.69 24.27 8.48
CA ARG A 91 16.38 25.26 9.35
C ARG A 91 17.81 24.87 9.70
N HIS A 92 18.06 23.58 9.84
CA HIS A 92 19.39 23.03 10.13
C HIS A 92 20.22 22.86 8.85
N GLU A 93 19.61 22.35 7.78
CA GLU A 93 20.33 21.97 6.55
C GLU A 93 20.70 23.17 5.67
N LYS A 94 19.85 24.22 5.60
CA LYS A 94 20.09 25.43 4.79
C LYS A 94 21.42 26.12 5.13
N LYS A 95 21.88 25.99 6.38
CA LYS A 95 23.14 26.59 6.86
C LYS A 95 24.38 25.74 6.53
N ARG A 96 24.20 24.46 6.19
CA ARG A 96 25.26 23.45 6.14
C ARG A 96 25.47 22.86 4.75
N ASN A 97 24.45 22.86 3.91
CA ASN A 97 24.46 22.16 2.63
C ASN A 97 23.80 23.03 1.56
N ASP A 98 24.62 23.53 0.63
CA ASP A 98 24.19 24.40 -0.46
C ASP A 98 23.20 23.71 -1.42
N LYS A 99 23.14 22.37 -1.38
CA LYS A 99 22.28 21.52 -2.21
C LYS A 99 21.06 20.97 -1.45
N TRP A 100 20.71 21.54 -0.29
CA TRP A 100 19.52 21.15 0.47
C TRP A 100 18.25 21.13 -0.41
N ASN A 101 18.12 22.08 -1.33
CA ASN A 101 17.00 22.19 -2.26
C ASN A 101 16.90 20.95 -3.16
N GLU A 102 18.01 20.58 -3.80
CA GLU A 102 18.07 19.41 -4.66
C GLU A 102 17.83 18.11 -3.88
N LYS A 103 18.31 18.04 -2.64
CA LYS A 103 18.11 16.87 -1.77
C LYS A 103 16.66 16.70 -1.36
N LEU A 104 15.96 17.78 -1.01
CA LEU A 104 14.53 17.74 -0.69
C LEU A 104 13.70 17.34 -1.91
N LEU A 105 14.01 17.92 -3.07
CA LEU A 105 13.33 17.59 -4.32
C LEU A 105 13.58 16.15 -4.76
N GLU A 106 14.80 15.63 -4.59
CA GLU A 106 15.09 14.22 -4.82
C GLU A 106 14.29 13.33 -3.87
N ALA A 107 14.28 13.62 -2.57
CA ALA A 107 13.53 12.83 -1.59
C ALA A 107 12.02 12.81 -1.87
N LEU A 108 11.42 13.97 -2.18
CA LEU A 108 10.01 14.07 -2.60
C LEU A 108 9.72 13.26 -3.87
N THR A 109 10.70 13.19 -4.78
CA THR A 109 10.59 12.39 -5.99
C THR A 109 10.73 10.89 -5.70
N ILE A 110 11.64 10.50 -4.79
CA ILE A 110 11.85 9.11 -4.35
C ILE A 110 10.58 8.55 -3.71
N ILE A 111 9.92 9.29 -2.82
CA ILE A 111 8.62 8.90 -2.22
C ILE A 111 7.45 9.04 -3.21
N GLN A 112 7.71 9.54 -4.43
CA GLN A 112 6.73 9.70 -5.51
C GLN A 112 5.54 10.60 -5.14
N ASN A 113 5.73 11.56 -4.22
CA ASN A 113 4.69 12.54 -3.88
C ASN A 113 4.64 13.66 -4.94
N TYR A 114 4.14 13.28 -6.12
CA TYR A 114 3.95 14.20 -7.24
C TYR A 114 2.79 15.19 -7.04
N ALA A 115 1.98 15.01 -5.99
CA ALA A 115 0.94 15.97 -5.64
C ALA A 115 1.61 17.23 -5.07
N VAL A 116 2.45 17.09 -4.04
CA VAL A 116 3.22 18.19 -3.45
C VAL A 116 4.13 18.83 -4.50
N LEU A 117 4.87 18.04 -5.28
CA LEU A 117 5.74 18.58 -6.35
C LEU A 117 4.96 19.42 -7.36
N ARG A 118 3.73 19.02 -7.71
CA ARG A 118 2.87 19.79 -8.64
C ARG A 118 2.38 21.10 -8.01
N GLU A 119 2.00 21.10 -6.73
CA GLU A 119 1.61 22.32 -6.02
C GLU A 119 2.77 23.34 -5.96
N LEU A 120 4.01 22.84 -5.89
CA LEU A 120 5.22 23.67 -5.94
C LEU A 120 5.61 24.10 -7.37
N GLY A 121 4.85 23.68 -8.39
CA GLY A 121 5.06 24.03 -9.80
C GLY A 121 6.00 23.11 -10.58
N PHE A 122 6.40 21.95 -10.04
CA PHE A 122 7.24 20.97 -10.74
C PHE A 122 6.40 19.94 -11.51
N LYS A 123 6.81 19.65 -12.75
CA LYS A 123 6.16 18.62 -13.55
C LYS A 123 6.71 17.24 -13.20
N LYS A 124 5.81 16.26 -13.11
CA LYS A 124 6.17 14.86 -12.82
C LYS A 124 7.27 14.33 -13.74
N ILE A 125 7.18 14.62 -15.04
CA ILE A 125 8.12 14.05 -16.02
C ILE A 125 9.54 14.57 -15.80
N ASP A 126 9.70 15.87 -15.57
CA ASP A 126 11.00 16.52 -15.35
C ASP A 126 11.67 15.98 -14.06
N MET A 127 10.87 15.80 -13.00
CA MET A 127 11.37 15.25 -11.74
C MET A 127 11.75 13.77 -11.88
N ALA A 128 10.89 12.96 -12.51
CA ALA A 128 11.10 11.54 -12.67
C ALA A 128 12.30 11.22 -13.59
N SER A 129 12.50 11.99 -14.66
CA SER A 129 13.64 11.80 -15.56
C SER A 129 14.95 12.22 -14.91
N ARG A 130 14.94 13.24 -14.05
CA ARG A 130 16.15 13.73 -13.38
C ARG A 130 16.61 12.83 -12.22
N TYR A 131 15.68 12.42 -11.36
CA TYR A 131 16.02 11.73 -10.11
C TYR A 131 15.82 10.21 -10.15
N LEU A 132 15.22 9.69 -11.23
CA LEU A 132 15.01 8.25 -11.47
C LEU A 132 14.58 7.50 -10.19
N PRO A 133 13.41 7.83 -9.61
CA PRO A 133 13.06 7.42 -8.23
C PRO A 133 12.94 5.90 -8.04
N LEU A 134 12.66 5.16 -9.12
CA LEU A 134 12.50 3.71 -9.09
C LEU A 134 13.82 2.94 -9.28
N ARG A 135 14.93 3.62 -9.61
CA ARG A 135 16.27 3.03 -9.72
C ARG A 135 17.06 3.38 -8.47
N ALA A 136 17.30 2.40 -7.60
CA ALA A 136 18.00 2.61 -6.33
C ALA A 136 19.49 2.94 -6.54
N GLU A 137 20.02 2.46 -7.65
CA GLU A 137 21.42 2.58 -8.08
C GLU A 137 21.79 4.04 -8.41
N VAL A 138 20.81 4.85 -8.81
CA VAL A 138 21.00 6.26 -9.16
C VAL A 138 20.60 7.15 -7.99
N CYS A 139 21.55 7.87 -7.40
CA CYS A 139 21.29 8.91 -6.38
C CYS A 139 22.15 10.14 -6.67
N LEU A 140 21.60 11.34 -6.47
CA LEU A 140 22.31 12.60 -6.69
C LEU A 140 22.76 13.25 -5.37
N GLN A 141 21.85 13.33 -4.38
CA GLN A 141 22.02 14.01 -3.10
C GLN A 141 21.57 13.16 -1.91
N VAL A 142 20.53 12.33 -2.07
CA VAL A 142 20.07 11.38 -1.05
C VAL A 142 21.08 10.24 -0.91
N ASP A 143 21.29 9.79 0.32
CA ASP A 143 22.22 8.70 0.61
C ASP A 143 21.82 7.40 -0.11
N ARG A 144 22.79 6.75 -0.76
CA ARG A 144 22.55 5.56 -1.59
C ARG A 144 22.03 4.37 -0.78
N ILE A 145 22.55 4.19 0.43
CA ILE A 145 22.12 3.12 1.34
C ILE A 145 20.68 3.38 1.78
N ARG A 146 20.36 4.62 2.16
CA ARG A 146 18.99 5.00 2.52
C ARG A 146 18.01 4.85 1.37
N LYS A 147 18.37 5.19 0.13
CA LYS A 147 17.49 4.93 -1.03
C LYS A 147 17.27 3.42 -1.22
N HIS A 148 18.30 2.58 -1.09
CA HIS A 148 18.15 1.12 -1.17
C HIS A 148 17.27 0.57 -0.04
N CYS A 149 17.50 1.00 1.20
CA CYS A 149 16.67 0.63 2.34
C CYS A 149 15.22 1.14 2.18
N PHE A 150 15.01 2.33 1.61
CA PHE A 150 13.67 2.82 1.32
C PHE A 150 12.95 1.95 0.29
N ARG A 151 13.66 1.46 -0.74
CA ARG A 151 13.09 0.44 -1.66
C ARG A 151 12.73 -0.84 -0.93
N VAL A 152 13.49 -1.24 0.08
CA VAL A 152 13.10 -2.34 0.98
C VAL A 152 11.81 -2.00 1.72
N CYS A 153 11.66 -0.80 2.30
CA CYS A 153 10.41 -0.36 2.93
C CYS A 153 9.22 -0.48 1.97
N GLU A 154 9.37 -0.03 0.72
CA GLU A 154 8.32 -0.07 -0.31
C GLU A 154 8.00 -1.50 -0.79
N ASP A 155 9.00 -2.38 -0.89
CA ASP A 155 8.85 -3.73 -1.42
C ASP A 155 8.44 -4.75 -0.33
N PHE A 156 8.83 -4.51 0.93
CA PHE A 156 8.60 -5.41 2.06
C PHE A 156 7.21 -5.20 2.62
N LYS A 157 6.27 -5.96 2.08
CA LYS A 157 4.93 -6.07 2.69
C LYS A 157 4.97 -6.91 3.99
N ARG A 158 3.98 -6.75 4.88
CA ARG A 158 3.94 -7.22 6.28
C ARG A 158 4.54 -8.61 6.60
N THR A 159 4.21 -9.68 5.87
CA THR A 159 4.79 -11.01 6.14
C THR A 159 6.30 -11.05 5.97
N ARG A 160 6.80 -10.35 4.93
CA ARG A 160 8.24 -10.25 4.67
C ARG A 160 8.89 -9.30 5.65
N THR A 161 8.21 -8.23 6.04
CA THR A 161 8.63 -7.33 7.12
C THR A 161 8.80 -8.09 8.42
N LYS A 162 7.79 -8.86 8.83
CA LYS A 162 7.85 -9.68 10.04
C LYS A 162 9.01 -10.66 9.98
N LEU A 163 9.11 -11.45 8.90
CA LEU A 163 10.23 -12.38 8.73
C LEU A 163 11.59 -11.68 8.75
N PHE A 164 11.70 -10.52 8.10
CA PHE A 164 12.91 -9.71 8.12
C PHE A 164 13.26 -9.23 9.53
N LEU A 165 12.27 -8.76 10.28
CA LEU A 165 12.44 -8.34 11.67
C LEU A 165 12.79 -9.53 12.58
N ASP A 166 12.22 -10.72 12.37
CA ASP A 166 12.56 -11.93 13.12
C ASP A 166 14.05 -12.29 12.92
N TYR A 167 14.53 -12.30 11.66
CA TYR A 167 15.96 -12.51 11.37
C TYR A 167 16.85 -11.39 11.91
N LEU A 168 16.34 -10.15 11.94
CA LEU A 168 17.08 -9.00 12.47
C LEU A 168 17.17 -9.06 13.99
N GLU A 169 16.11 -9.48 14.68
CA GLU A 169 16.08 -9.71 16.13
C GLU A 169 17.04 -10.83 16.53
N ASP A 170 17.18 -11.86 15.71
CA ASP A 170 18.15 -12.93 15.95
C ASP A 170 19.61 -12.46 15.76
N ASP A 171 19.87 -11.48 14.90
CA ASP A 171 21.21 -11.01 14.53
C ASP A 171 21.66 -9.74 15.30
N VAL A 172 20.71 -8.95 15.82
CA VAL A 172 20.95 -7.66 16.50
C VAL A 172 20.57 -7.76 17.98
N GLU A 173 21.57 -7.96 18.85
CA GLU A 173 21.37 -8.18 20.29
C GLU A 173 20.55 -7.06 20.97
N ASN A 174 20.81 -5.79 20.62
CA ASN A 174 20.08 -4.66 21.21
C ASN A 174 18.61 -4.62 20.78
N LEU A 175 18.27 -5.10 19.58
CA LEU A 175 16.89 -5.24 19.14
C LEU A 175 16.23 -6.44 19.83
N LYS A 176 16.96 -7.55 19.96
CA LYS A 176 16.52 -8.76 20.68
C LYS A 176 16.12 -8.47 22.12
N CYS A 177 16.97 -7.72 22.82
CA CYS A 177 16.81 -7.38 24.24
C CYS A 177 15.92 -6.16 24.48
N MET A 178 15.40 -5.51 23.43
CA MET A 178 14.57 -4.32 23.56
C MET A 178 13.28 -4.66 24.35
N PRO A 179 12.93 -3.88 25.38
CA PRO A 179 11.70 -4.07 26.14
C PRO A 179 10.46 -4.05 25.24
N GLN A 180 9.44 -4.86 25.56
CA GLN A 180 8.25 -5.01 24.73
C GLN A 180 7.51 -3.67 24.53
N ASN A 181 7.43 -2.83 25.55
CA ASN A 181 6.84 -1.50 25.50
C ASN A 181 7.62 -0.53 24.58
N GLU A 182 8.95 -0.68 24.47
CA GLU A 182 9.75 0.09 23.53
C GLU A 182 9.59 -0.45 22.11
N LYS A 183 9.54 -1.79 21.93
CA LYS A 183 9.25 -2.42 20.62
C LYS A 183 7.88 -2.03 20.09
N GLU A 184 6.88 -1.90 20.96
CA GLU A 184 5.52 -1.44 20.60
C GLU A 184 5.50 -0.01 20.04
N MET A 185 6.50 0.83 20.36
CA MET A 185 6.64 2.16 19.73
C MET A 185 7.09 2.08 18.27
N TYR A 186 7.74 0.99 17.86
CA TYR A 186 8.12 0.74 16.47
C TYR A 186 6.98 -0.03 15.80
N SER A 187 6.18 0.67 14.99
CA SER A 187 5.21 -0.03 14.16
C SER A 187 5.93 -0.83 13.08
N MET A 188 5.51 -2.07 12.86
CA MET A 188 5.91 -2.87 11.68
C MET A 188 5.54 -2.18 10.36
N ASP A 189 4.66 -1.19 10.40
CA ASP A 189 4.25 -0.40 9.24
C ASP A 189 5.29 0.67 8.85
N TYR A 190 6.28 0.96 9.72
CA TYR A 190 7.32 1.98 9.50
C TYR A 190 8.73 1.39 9.59
N LEU A 191 9.11 0.58 8.59
CA LEU A 191 10.44 -0.03 8.50
C LEU A 191 11.59 1.00 8.52
N GLU A 192 11.33 2.23 8.09
CA GLU A 192 12.23 3.37 8.20
C GLU A 192 12.75 3.58 9.63
N MET A 193 11.90 3.39 10.65
CA MET A 193 12.31 3.53 12.05
C MET A 193 13.33 2.46 12.44
N TYR A 194 13.14 1.22 11.98
CA TYR A 194 14.10 0.14 12.21
C TYR A 194 15.41 0.41 11.48
N PHE A 195 15.39 0.91 10.25
CA PHE A 195 16.64 1.27 9.55
C PHE A 195 17.38 2.42 10.24
N LEU A 196 16.68 3.43 10.77
CA LEU A 196 17.30 4.48 11.59
C LEU A 196 17.87 3.91 12.89
N PHE A 197 17.16 2.99 13.55
CA PHE A 197 17.66 2.28 14.72
C PHE A 197 18.96 1.52 14.39
N LEU A 198 18.96 0.71 13.33
CA LEU A 198 20.14 -0.05 12.89
C LEU A 198 21.32 0.85 12.52
N GLU A 199 21.07 2.03 11.96
CA GLU A 199 22.10 3.02 11.68
C GLU A 199 22.66 3.61 12.98
N GLY A 200 21.80 3.91 13.96
CA GLY A 200 22.19 4.34 15.31
C GLY A 200 23.05 3.29 16.03
N GLU A 201 22.70 2.02 15.90
CA GLU A 201 23.44 0.88 16.44
C GLU A 201 24.70 0.52 15.62
N LYS A 202 24.96 1.25 14.53
CA LYS A 202 26.06 1.00 13.58
C LYS A 202 26.03 -0.39 12.95
N TYR A 203 24.90 -1.08 13.04
CA TYR A 203 24.66 -2.35 12.37
C TYR A 203 24.62 -2.15 10.85
N ILE A 204 24.04 -1.03 10.42
CA ILE A 204 24.29 -0.43 9.11
C ILE A 204 25.04 0.88 9.27
N SER A 205 25.79 1.26 8.25
CA SER A 205 26.44 2.57 8.17
C SER A 205 26.64 2.94 6.71
N ALA A 206 27.07 4.18 6.46
CA ALA A 206 27.46 4.66 5.13
C ALA A 206 28.41 3.70 4.36
N ASN A 207 29.08 2.75 5.04
CA ASN A 207 30.11 1.89 4.46
C ASN A 207 29.81 0.41 4.65
N ASN A 208 28.81 0.05 5.43
CA ASN A 208 28.55 -1.33 5.78
C ASN A 208 27.06 -1.61 5.67
N ILE A 209 26.71 -2.36 4.64
CA ILE A 209 25.36 -2.88 4.38
C ILE A 209 25.39 -4.41 4.18
N LYS A 210 26.56 -5.04 4.30
CA LYS A 210 26.75 -6.49 4.15
C LYS A 210 25.93 -7.29 5.16
N ASN A 211 25.76 -6.75 6.36
CA ASN A 211 24.95 -7.37 7.40
C ASN A 211 23.49 -7.53 6.94
N LEU A 212 22.90 -6.47 6.35
CA LEU A 212 21.58 -6.55 5.73
C LEU A 212 21.57 -7.51 4.53
N ALA A 213 22.60 -7.45 3.67
CA ALA A 213 22.70 -8.40 2.55
C ALA A 213 22.67 -9.85 3.03
N ASN A 214 23.35 -10.17 4.13
CA ASN A 214 23.36 -11.51 4.71
C ASN A 214 21.98 -11.92 5.26
N ILE A 215 21.25 -11.01 5.91
CA ILE A 215 19.85 -11.26 6.31
C ILE A 215 18.99 -11.56 5.07
N LEU A 216 19.10 -10.75 4.02
CA LEU A 216 18.36 -10.96 2.78
C LEU A 216 18.67 -12.32 2.13
N LYS A 217 19.93 -12.78 2.23
CA LYS A 217 20.34 -14.11 1.80
C LYS A 217 19.72 -15.22 2.67
N LYS A 218 19.70 -15.06 4.00
CA LYS A 218 19.04 -16.01 4.93
C LYS A 218 17.53 -16.14 4.64
N MET A 219 16.92 -15.08 4.10
CA MET A 219 15.51 -15.06 3.67
C MET A 219 15.26 -15.57 2.24
N ASP A 220 16.27 -16.14 1.57
CA ASP A 220 16.22 -16.56 0.16
C ASP A 220 15.86 -15.45 -0.85
N LEU A 221 16.17 -14.19 -0.53
CA LEU A 221 15.97 -13.02 -1.40
C LEU A 221 17.24 -12.70 -2.22
N LEU A 222 17.73 -13.68 -2.98
CA LEU A 222 19.01 -13.61 -3.68
C LEU A 222 19.14 -12.40 -4.62
N ASN A 223 18.11 -12.09 -5.40
CA ASN A 223 18.12 -10.90 -6.27
C ASN A 223 18.34 -9.58 -5.51
N LEU A 224 17.81 -9.48 -4.29
CA LEU A 224 17.96 -8.26 -3.47
C LEU A 224 19.29 -8.28 -2.69
N HIS A 225 19.73 -9.47 -2.27
CA HIS A 225 21.08 -9.70 -1.74
C HIS A 225 22.13 -9.21 -2.74
N ASP A 226 22.06 -9.65 -3.99
CA ASP A 226 23.04 -9.31 -5.03
C ASP A 226 23.08 -7.80 -5.28
N LYS A 227 21.93 -7.13 -5.28
CA LYS A 227 21.86 -5.66 -5.37
C LYS A 227 22.57 -4.96 -4.21
N PHE A 228 22.36 -5.44 -2.98
CA PHE A 228 23.01 -4.88 -1.79
C PHE A 228 24.52 -5.16 -1.76
N ILE A 229 24.97 -6.31 -2.26
CA ILE A 229 26.39 -6.63 -2.43
C ILE A 229 27.03 -5.75 -3.50
N SER A 230 26.40 -5.63 -4.67
CA SER A 230 26.84 -4.74 -5.74
C SER A 230 26.99 -3.29 -5.24
N LEU A 231 25.98 -2.77 -4.53
CA LEU A 231 26.06 -1.45 -3.90
C LEU A 231 27.25 -1.34 -2.95
N HIS A 232 27.45 -2.33 -2.08
CA HIS A 232 28.56 -2.33 -1.13
C HIS A 232 29.93 -2.32 -1.83
N GLU A 233 30.06 -3.07 -2.92
CA GLU A 233 31.27 -3.10 -3.73
C GLU A 233 31.52 -1.76 -4.42
N THR A 234 30.50 -1.13 -4.99
CA THR A 234 30.61 0.21 -5.59
C THR A 234 31.05 1.25 -4.56
N ILE A 235 30.42 1.29 -3.38
CA ILE A 235 30.81 2.20 -2.28
C ILE A 235 32.25 1.93 -1.83
N SER A 236 32.67 0.67 -1.82
CA SER A 236 34.04 0.29 -1.44
C SER A 236 35.07 0.70 -2.50
N LYS A 237 34.77 0.49 -3.79
CA LYS A 237 35.63 0.85 -4.93
C LYS A 237 35.82 2.37 -5.08
N GLU A 238 34.75 3.14 -4.92
CA GLU A 238 34.78 4.61 -4.92
C GLU A 238 35.67 5.19 -3.81
N ARG A 239 35.92 4.43 -2.74
CA ARG A 239 36.82 4.84 -1.64
C ARG A 239 38.26 4.42 -1.84
N SER A 240 38.50 3.26 -2.45
CA SER A 240 39.83 2.81 -2.85
C SER A 240 40.51 3.76 -3.84
N SER A 241 39.71 4.56 -4.55
CA SER A 241 40.13 5.54 -5.55
C SER A 241 40.28 6.97 -4.99
N ILE A 242 40.07 7.19 -3.68
CA ILE A 242 40.33 8.47 -3.02
C ILE A 242 41.75 8.45 -2.40
N PRO A 243 42.66 9.35 -2.80
CA PRO A 243 43.95 9.50 -2.14
C PRO A 243 43.73 9.91 -0.68
N GLN A 244 44.30 9.15 0.27
CA GLN A 244 44.27 9.48 1.69
C GLN A 244 44.82 10.90 1.93
N ARG A 245 43.95 11.85 2.23
CA ARG A 245 44.32 13.05 2.98
C ARG A 245 44.01 12.82 4.45
N SER A 246 45.05 12.44 5.16
CA SER A 246 45.14 12.55 6.61
C SER A 246 44.84 13.99 7.04
N ALA A 247 43.77 14.19 7.80
CA ALA A 247 43.60 15.36 8.63
C ALA A 247 43.22 14.90 10.04
N ASN A 248 44.25 14.82 10.88
CA ASN A 248 44.11 14.77 12.33
C ASN A 248 43.28 15.96 12.79
N TYR A 249 42.14 15.70 13.43
CA TYR A 249 41.56 16.64 14.38
C TYR A 249 41.50 15.97 15.74
N ASN A 250 42.32 16.53 16.65
CA ASN A 250 42.44 16.15 18.04
C ASN A 250 41.10 16.24 18.75
N VAL A 251 40.77 15.18 19.49
CA VAL A 251 39.73 15.18 20.52
C VAL A 251 40.35 15.81 21.77
N ASP A 252 40.10 17.10 21.97
CA ASP A 252 40.36 17.75 23.25
C ASP A 252 39.06 17.85 24.08
N ARG A 253 39.22 17.42 25.33
CA ARG A 253 38.24 17.29 26.41
C ARG A 253 37.76 18.66 26.90
N ILE A 254 36.47 18.78 27.26
CA ILE A 254 35.99 19.61 28.39
C ILE A 254 34.80 18.87 29.08
N PRO A 255 34.66 18.95 30.42
CA PRO A 255 34.01 17.97 31.30
C PRO A 255 32.53 18.27 31.65
N GLY A 256 31.88 17.29 32.29
CA GLY A 256 30.49 17.35 32.76
C GLY A 256 30.24 18.13 34.06
N GLU A 257 29.03 17.92 34.58
CA GLU A 257 28.33 18.53 35.75
C GLU A 257 27.29 19.60 35.33
N PHE A 258 26.08 19.74 35.88
CA PHE A 258 25.30 19.03 36.90
C PHE A 258 23.85 19.58 36.87
N LEU A 259 22.89 18.74 37.27
CA LEU A 259 21.64 19.03 38.01
C LEU A 259 20.34 19.57 37.35
N ARG A 260 19.31 18.75 37.63
CA ARG A 260 17.98 19.07 38.22
C ARG A 260 16.81 19.31 37.26
N SER A 261 15.94 18.30 37.28
CA SER A 261 14.49 18.38 37.16
C SER A 261 13.88 19.53 37.97
N PRO A 262 12.72 20.04 37.53
CA PRO A 262 11.70 20.57 38.41
C PRO A 262 10.50 19.62 38.48
N SER A 263 10.15 19.25 39.70
CA SER A 263 8.86 18.68 40.10
C SER A 263 7.83 19.80 40.33
N CYS A 264 6.57 19.58 39.92
CA CYS A 264 5.31 20.08 40.51
C CYS A 264 4.22 20.10 39.42
N SER A 265 2.93 19.93 39.66
CA SER A 265 2.09 19.28 40.68
C SER A 265 0.67 19.38 40.11
N LYS A 266 -0.16 18.38 40.41
CA LYS A 266 -1.58 18.23 40.06
C LYS A 266 -2.40 19.52 40.14
N GLU A 267 -3.25 19.75 39.15
CA GLU A 267 -4.63 20.19 39.34
C GLU A 267 -5.54 19.47 38.33
N MET A 268 -6.67 18.97 38.82
CA MET A 268 -7.76 18.33 38.08
C MET A 268 -8.76 19.42 37.68
N GLU A 269 -9.22 19.43 36.42
CA GLU A 269 -10.42 20.16 36.04
C GLU A 269 -11.47 19.17 35.51
N GLU A 270 -12.66 19.27 36.10
CA GLU A 270 -13.88 18.53 35.79
C GLU A 270 -14.45 18.97 34.44
N VAL A 271 -14.77 18.01 33.56
CA VAL A 271 -15.52 18.28 32.33
C VAL A 271 -17.00 17.97 32.58
N ASN A 272 -17.80 19.03 32.60
CA ASN A 272 -19.26 18.95 32.58
C ASN A 272 -19.75 18.43 31.23
N GLU A 273 -20.62 17.43 31.28
CA GLU A 273 -21.48 17.00 30.19
C GLU A 273 -22.44 18.13 29.81
N ASN A 274 -22.44 18.56 28.55
CA ASN A 274 -23.60 19.17 27.92
C ASN A 274 -23.66 18.75 26.45
N GLU A 275 -24.82 18.19 26.11
CA GLU A 275 -25.25 17.80 24.78
C GLU A 275 -25.39 19.05 23.88
N GLU A 276 -24.68 19.09 22.75
CA GLU A 276 -24.99 20.02 21.67
C GLU A 276 -25.10 19.30 20.33
N ASN A 277 -26.32 19.33 19.79
CA ASN A 277 -26.70 18.92 18.45
C ASN A 277 -25.86 19.66 17.39
N GLN A 278 -25.00 18.95 16.65
CA GLN A 278 -24.33 19.51 15.49
C GLN A 278 -25.16 19.29 14.22
N ALA A 279 -25.52 20.38 13.56
CA ALA A 279 -25.93 20.36 12.16
C ALA A 279 -24.77 19.82 11.31
N GLU A 280 -24.99 18.73 10.57
CA GLU A 280 -23.97 18.10 9.75
C GLU A 280 -23.49 19.05 8.65
N ASN A 281 -22.17 19.30 8.60
CA ASN A 281 -21.55 20.04 7.51
C ASN A 281 -21.81 19.33 6.17
N ALA A 282 -22.34 20.07 5.19
CA ALA A 282 -22.62 19.54 3.85
C ALA A 282 -21.37 18.97 3.14
N ASP A 283 -20.17 19.36 3.57
CA ASP A 283 -18.90 18.88 3.02
C ASP A 283 -18.57 17.41 3.38
N ASP A 284 -19.23 16.84 4.39
CA ASP A 284 -18.96 15.48 4.88
C ASP A 284 -19.83 14.40 4.21
N ILE A 285 -20.59 14.74 3.17
CA ILE A 285 -21.55 13.84 2.51
C ILE A 285 -21.25 13.75 1.00
N TYR A 286 -21.31 12.54 0.43
CA TYR A 286 -21.24 12.38 -1.03
C TYR A 286 -22.51 12.91 -1.68
N GLU A 287 -22.34 13.78 -2.67
CA GLU A 287 -23.45 14.27 -3.48
C GLU A 287 -23.94 13.18 -4.45
N ILE A 288 -25.24 12.88 -4.38
CA ILE A 288 -25.90 11.88 -5.22
C ILE A 288 -26.93 12.58 -6.09
N ASP A 289 -26.68 12.61 -7.39
CA ASP A 289 -27.64 13.04 -8.41
C ASP A 289 -28.88 12.13 -8.39
N PRO A 290 -30.09 12.65 -8.10
CA PRO A 290 -31.31 11.85 -8.07
C PRO A 290 -31.70 11.23 -9.42
N GLU A 291 -31.26 11.80 -10.55
CA GLU A 291 -31.55 11.29 -11.90
C GLU A 291 -30.56 10.20 -12.32
N LEU A 292 -29.31 10.30 -11.83
CA LEU A 292 -28.23 9.33 -12.09
C LEU A 292 -27.58 8.88 -10.76
N PRO A 293 -28.34 8.25 -9.84
CA PRO A 293 -27.89 8.00 -8.47
C PRO A 293 -26.73 7.02 -8.41
N GLY A 294 -26.72 6.03 -9.30
CA GLY A 294 -25.67 5.04 -9.32
C GLY A 294 -25.90 3.96 -10.37
N ILE A 295 -24.86 3.17 -10.60
CA ILE A 295 -24.91 1.94 -11.37
C ILE A 295 -24.50 0.76 -10.48
N LEU A 296 -25.26 -0.34 -10.57
CA LEU A 296 -24.92 -1.63 -10.00
C LEU A 296 -24.57 -2.60 -11.14
N LEU A 297 -23.31 -3.02 -11.18
CA LEU A 297 -22.88 -4.17 -11.99
C LEU A 297 -22.98 -5.45 -11.15
N ILE A 298 -23.76 -6.43 -11.59
CA ILE A 298 -23.86 -7.76 -10.98
C ILE A 298 -23.16 -8.76 -11.90
N ILE A 299 -22.06 -9.34 -11.43
CA ILE A 299 -21.37 -10.46 -12.07
C ILE A 299 -21.78 -11.73 -11.33
N ASN A 300 -22.66 -12.51 -11.94
CA ASN A 300 -23.19 -13.74 -11.36
C ASN A 300 -22.63 -14.97 -12.07
N ASN A 301 -21.64 -15.61 -11.46
CA ASN A 301 -21.10 -16.88 -11.95
C ASN A 301 -21.76 -18.02 -11.17
N GLU A 302 -22.67 -18.71 -11.84
CA GLU A 302 -23.37 -19.89 -11.32
C GLU A 302 -22.77 -21.18 -11.87
N ARG A 303 -22.39 -21.20 -13.15
CA ARG A 303 -21.87 -22.39 -13.84
C ARG A 303 -20.38 -22.25 -14.11
N PHE A 304 -19.64 -23.32 -13.85
CA PHE A 304 -18.19 -23.34 -13.98
C PHE A 304 -17.71 -24.46 -14.90
N TYR A 305 -16.64 -24.21 -15.63
CA TYR A 305 -15.89 -25.18 -16.42
C TYR A 305 -14.39 -24.90 -16.28
N THR A 306 -13.54 -25.88 -16.57
CA THR A 306 -12.09 -25.71 -16.43
C THR A 306 -11.48 -25.33 -17.76
N ASP A 307 -10.68 -24.26 -17.79
CA ASP A 307 -9.80 -23.96 -18.92
C ASP A 307 -8.50 -24.77 -18.79
N TYR A 308 -8.20 -25.58 -19.80
CA TYR A 308 -7.08 -26.55 -19.77
C TYR A 308 -5.80 -26.02 -20.45
N ARG A 309 -5.72 -24.72 -20.78
CA ARG A 309 -4.51 -24.15 -21.37
C ARG A 309 -3.36 -24.18 -20.37
N GLU A 310 -2.23 -24.79 -20.76
CA GLU A 310 -1.06 -24.97 -19.89
C GLU A 310 -0.50 -23.63 -19.36
N GLU A 311 -0.59 -22.55 -20.15
CA GLU A 311 -0.11 -21.21 -19.79
C GLU A 311 -0.81 -20.59 -18.56
N ILE A 312 -2.03 -21.02 -18.23
CA ILE A 312 -2.83 -20.50 -17.11
C ILE A 312 -3.04 -21.52 -15.99
N LYS A 313 -2.35 -22.66 -16.03
CA LYS A 313 -2.49 -23.75 -15.05
C LYS A 313 -2.20 -23.29 -13.61
N HIS A 314 -1.28 -22.34 -13.45
CA HIS A 314 -0.95 -21.71 -12.16
C HIS A 314 -2.06 -20.82 -11.58
N ARG A 315 -3.10 -20.50 -12.37
CA ARG A 315 -4.27 -19.69 -11.97
C ARG A 315 -5.54 -20.53 -11.74
N LEU A 316 -5.47 -21.84 -11.93
CA LEU A 316 -6.57 -22.78 -11.69
C LEU A 316 -6.68 -23.14 -10.19
N PRO A 317 -7.84 -23.63 -9.71
CA PRO A 317 -7.99 -24.08 -8.34
C PRO A 317 -7.17 -25.34 -8.03
N ASN A 318 -6.67 -25.42 -6.79
CA ASN A 318 -5.84 -26.54 -6.31
C ASN A 318 -6.58 -27.90 -6.30
N THR A 319 -7.92 -27.91 -6.30
CA THR A 319 -8.80 -29.09 -6.23
C THR A 319 -9.04 -29.76 -7.59
N HIS A 320 -7.98 -30.18 -8.28
CA HIS A 320 -8.09 -30.93 -9.56
C HIS A 320 -8.86 -30.18 -10.68
N GLY A 321 -8.96 -28.85 -10.59
CA GLY A 321 -9.53 -27.97 -11.62
C GLY A 321 -11.05 -27.75 -11.59
N ILE A 322 -11.83 -28.57 -10.88
CA ILE A 322 -13.30 -28.56 -11.01
C ILE A 322 -13.95 -27.74 -9.88
N LEU A 323 -14.58 -26.63 -10.24
CA LEU A 323 -15.47 -25.87 -9.36
C LEU A 323 -16.92 -26.30 -9.58
N GLU A 324 -17.66 -26.51 -8.49
CA GLU A 324 -19.07 -26.91 -8.56
C GLU A 324 -20.00 -25.76 -9.00
N ASN A 325 -21.19 -26.08 -9.50
CA ASN A 325 -22.20 -25.06 -9.79
C ASN A 325 -22.76 -24.42 -8.50
N ARG A 326 -23.01 -23.10 -8.53
CA ARG A 326 -23.44 -22.29 -7.39
C ARG A 326 -24.96 -22.13 -7.29
N ASN A 327 -25.69 -23.25 -7.25
CA ASN A 327 -27.15 -23.28 -7.16
C ASN A 327 -27.70 -22.33 -6.08
N GLY A 328 -28.59 -21.42 -6.46
CA GLY A 328 -29.16 -20.40 -5.55
C GLY A 328 -28.46 -19.04 -5.60
N SER A 329 -27.37 -18.89 -6.37
CA SER A 329 -26.80 -17.56 -6.68
C SER A 329 -27.78 -16.69 -7.48
N GLU A 330 -28.68 -17.31 -8.23
CA GLU A 330 -29.79 -16.65 -8.91
C GLU A 330 -30.71 -15.86 -7.97
N GLU A 331 -30.91 -16.36 -6.76
CA GLU A 331 -31.76 -15.70 -5.77
C GLU A 331 -31.08 -14.45 -5.19
N ASP A 332 -29.75 -14.48 -5.05
CA ASP A 332 -28.96 -13.31 -4.66
C ASP A 332 -28.96 -12.25 -5.76
N LYS A 333 -28.78 -12.66 -7.03
CA LYS A 333 -28.92 -11.79 -8.20
C LYS A 333 -30.28 -11.10 -8.22
N ARG A 334 -31.37 -11.88 -8.07
CA ARG A 334 -32.75 -11.37 -8.05
C ARG A 334 -32.94 -10.36 -6.92
N LYS A 335 -32.47 -10.68 -5.71
CA LYS A 335 -32.65 -9.83 -4.53
C LYS A 335 -31.87 -8.52 -4.64
N LEU A 336 -30.62 -8.56 -5.14
CA LEU A 336 -29.85 -7.35 -5.45
C LEU A 336 -30.57 -6.50 -6.48
N GLN A 337 -31.06 -7.10 -7.57
CA GLN A 337 -31.77 -6.39 -8.61
C GLN A 337 -33.02 -5.68 -8.06
N GLU A 338 -33.83 -6.36 -7.25
CA GLU A 338 -35.03 -5.76 -6.64
C GLU A 338 -34.71 -4.61 -5.69
N THR A 339 -33.67 -4.77 -4.88
CA THR A 339 -33.26 -3.78 -3.88
C THR A 339 -32.74 -2.51 -4.57
N PHE A 340 -31.83 -2.65 -5.53
CA PHE A 340 -31.24 -1.52 -6.22
C PHE A 340 -32.18 -0.84 -7.22
N LYS A 341 -33.21 -1.54 -7.72
CA LYS A 341 -34.33 -0.91 -8.45
C LYS A 341 -35.08 0.10 -7.56
N LYS A 342 -35.31 -0.23 -6.28
CA LYS A 342 -35.96 0.70 -5.33
C LYS A 342 -35.10 1.94 -5.04
N LEU A 343 -33.77 1.79 -5.13
CA LEU A 343 -32.79 2.88 -5.04
C LEU A 343 -32.63 3.66 -6.36
N LYS A 344 -33.38 3.32 -7.41
CA LYS A 344 -33.32 3.92 -8.77
C LYS A 344 -31.96 3.78 -9.47
N PHE A 345 -31.18 2.77 -9.12
CA PHE A 345 -29.90 2.52 -9.80
C PHE A 345 -30.13 1.97 -11.21
N HIS A 346 -29.19 2.29 -12.11
CA HIS A 346 -29.03 1.51 -13.34
C HIS A 346 -28.44 0.15 -12.98
N ILE A 347 -28.97 -0.93 -13.56
CA ILE A 347 -28.55 -2.29 -13.20
C ILE A 347 -28.07 -3.02 -14.44
N GLU A 348 -26.80 -3.40 -14.44
CA GLU A 348 -26.20 -4.27 -15.43
C GLU A 348 -25.95 -5.65 -14.84
N ILE A 349 -26.41 -6.69 -15.54
CA ILE A 349 -26.29 -8.07 -15.11
C ILE A 349 -25.47 -8.81 -16.15
N LYS A 350 -24.42 -9.50 -15.70
CA LYS A 350 -23.58 -10.36 -16.54
C LYS A 350 -23.44 -11.71 -15.88
N GLU A 351 -23.62 -12.77 -16.67
CA GLU A 351 -23.73 -14.12 -16.16
C GLU A 351 -22.62 -15.01 -16.70
N ASN A 352 -22.03 -15.82 -15.82
CA ASN A 352 -21.04 -16.84 -16.15
C ASN A 352 -19.89 -16.29 -17.01
N LEU A 353 -19.34 -15.13 -16.62
CA LEU A 353 -18.23 -14.49 -17.30
C LEU A 353 -16.91 -15.17 -16.98
N THR A 354 -16.05 -15.31 -17.99
CA THR A 354 -14.64 -15.72 -17.82
C THR A 354 -13.84 -14.63 -17.12
N ASP A 355 -12.64 -14.98 -16.65
CA ASP A 355 -11.72 -14.02 -16.01
C ASP A 355 -11.46 -12.78 -16.87
N THR A 356 -11.17 -12.97 -18.16
CA THR A 356 -10.92 -11.88 -19.10
C THR A 356 -12.16 -10.99 -19.32
N LYS A 357 -13.35 -11.60 -19.48
CA LYS A 357 -14.60 -10.87 -19.69
C LYS A 357 -15.01 -10.05 -18.47
N ILE A 358 -14.73 -10.53 -17.26
CA ILE A 358 -14.94 -9.76 -16.03
C ILE A 358 -14.11 -8.48 -16.06
N ILE A 359 -12.83 -8.57 -16.44
CA ILE A 359 -11.93 -7.42 -16.54
C ILE A 359 -12.37 -6.45 -17.65
N GLU A 360 -12.79 -6.95 -18.80
CA GLU A 360 -13.33 -6.15 -19.91
C GLU A 360 -14.58 -5.38 -19.50
N GLU A 361 -15.51 -6.05 -18.82
CA GLU A 361 -16.76 -5.44 -18.35
C GLU A 361 -16.49 -4.32 -17.33
N LEU A 362 -15.60 -4.57 -16.36
CA LEU A 362 -15.20 -3.55 -15.39
C LEU A 362 -14.59 -2.32 -16.07
N LYS A 363 -13.71 -2.54 -17.07
CA LYS A 363 -13.14 -1.45 -17.87
C LYS A 363 -14.23 -0.70 -18.62
N MET A 364 -15.20 -1.39 -19.21
CA MET A 364 -16.29 -0.76 -19.96
C MET A 364 -17.15 0.13 -19.07
N ILE A 365 -17.57 -0.35 -17.89
CA ILE A 365 -18.34 0.45 -16.91
C ILE A 365 -17.55 1.68 -16.49
N VAL A 366 -16.27 1.52 -16.16
CA VAL A 366 -15.40 2.63 -15.76
C VAL A 366 -15.18 3.64 -16.89
N ASN A 367 -15.03 3.16 -18.13
CA ASN A 367 -14.84 4.01 -19.29
C ASN A 367 -16.08 4.86 -19.61
N ASN A 368 -17.28 4.33 -19.38
CA ASN A 368 -18.55 4.97 -19.70
C ASN A 368 -19.26 5.53 -18.46
N PHE A 369 -18.53 5.72 -17.36
CA PHE A 369 -19.12 6.07 -16.07
C PHE A 369 -19.66 7.51 -16.05
N VAL A 370 -20.96 7.67 -15.79
CA VAL A 370 -21.65 8.97 -15.72
C VAL A 370 -22.48 9.15 -14.43
N TYR A 371 -22.45 8.17 -13.53
CA TYR A 371 -23.33 8.12 -12.36
C TYR A 371 -22.69 8.75 -11.12
N SER A 372 -23.46 8.91 -10.05
CA SER A 372 -22.94 9.47 -8.79
C SER A 372 -22.19 8.44 -7.94
N CYS A 373 -22.52 7.16 -8.03
CA CYS A 373 -21.78 6.10 -7.33
C CYS A 373 -21.74 4.79 -8.13
N LEU A 374 -20.73 3.97 -7.83
CA LEU A 374 -20.53 2.66 -8.46
C LEU A 374 -20.71 1.56 -7.43
N PHE A 375 -21.57 0.59 -7.73
CA PHE A 375 -21.62 -0.68 -7.02
C PHE A 375 -21.22 -1.82 -7.96
N VAL A 376 -20.37 -2.72 -7.48
CA VAL A 376 -20.00 -3.95 -8.19
C VAL A 376 -20.25 -5.11 -7.25
N ALA A 377 -21.17 -6.01 -7.62
CA ALA A 377 -21.44 -7.25 -6.89
C ALA A 377 -20.89 -8.44 -7.67
N ILE A 378 -19.90 -9.13 -7.08
CA ILE A 378 -19.31 -10.33 -7.66
C ILE A 378 -19.77 -11.54 -6.86
N LEU A 379 -20.61 -12.37 -7.49
CA LEU A 379 -21.17 -13.60 -6.93
C LEU A 379 -20.49 -14.78 -7.62
N THR A 380 -19.44 -15.34 -7.00
CA THR A 380 -18.64 -16.40 -7.63
C THR A 380 -17.94 -17.28 -6.59
N HIS A 381 -17.18 -18.28 -7.03
CA HIS A 381 -16.22 -18.98 -6.17
C HIS A 381 -15.00 -18.12 -5.94
N GLY A 382 -14.31 -18.35 -4.83
CA GLY A 382 -13.09 -17.63 -4.55
C GLY A 382 -12.25 -18.38 -3.53
N ASP A 383 -11.07 -17.84 -3.32
CA ASP A 383 -10.17 -18.21 -2.25
C ASP A 383 -9.59 -16.91 -1.69
N GLN A 384 -8.76 -16.98 -0.65
CA GLN A 384 -8.21 -15.80 0.01
C GLN A 384 -7.64 -14.84 -1.06
N GLY A 385 -8.10 -13.59 -1.09
CA GLY A 385 -7.58 -12.57 -2.03
C GLY A 385 -7.87 -12.77 -3.53
N ILE A 386 -8.54 -13.85 -3.96
CA ILE A 386 -8.88 -14.11 -5.36
C ILE A 386 -10.35 -14.46 -5.56
N VAL A 387 -10.85 -14.22 -6.77
CA VAL A 387 -12.16 -14.69 -7.25
C VAL A 387 -11.98 -15.44 -8.55
N TYR A 388 -12.90 -16.36 -8.88
CA TYR A 388 -12.82 -17.14 -10.12
C TYR A 388 -13.77 -16.61 -11.19
N GLY A 389 -13.30 -16.60 -12.43
CA GLY A 389 -14.16 -16.59 -13.60
C GLY A 389 -14.90 -17.91 -13.76
N ALA A 390 -15.92 -17.94 -14.62
CA ALA A 390 -16.66 -19.16 -14.96
C ALA A 390 -15.79 -20.23 -15.62
N ASN A 391 -14.62 -19.85 -16.15
CA ASN A 391 -13.59 -20.75 -16.67
C ASN A 391 -12.63 -21.28 -15.59
N SER A 392 -12.96 -21.11 -14.31
CA SER A 392 -12.15 -21.51 -13.15
C SER A 392 -10.77 -20.84 -13.08
N VAL A 393 -10.55 -19.75 -13.81
CA VAL A 393 -9.31 -18.97 -13.77
C VAL A 393 -9.43 -17.87 -12.72
N SER A 394 -8.41 -17.76 -11.87
CA SER A 394 -8.38 -16.78 -10.78
C SER A 394 -8.11 -15.35 -11.26
N ILE A 395 -8.73 -14.39 -10.58
CA ILE A 395 -8.52 -12.94 -10.70
C ILE A 395 -8.18 -12.43 -9.31
N GLU A 396 -7.14 -11.61 -9.19
CA GLU A 396 -6.85 -10.97 -7.92
C GLU A 396 -7.90 -9.90 -7.58
N VAL A 397 -8.38 -9.89 -6.34
CA VAL A 397 -9.31 -8.86 -5.88
C VAL A 397 -8.67 -7.47 -5.97
N THR A 398 -7.36 -7.38 -5.75
CA THR A 398 -6.55 -6.16 -5.92
C THR A 398 -6.60 -5.62 -7.34
N GLU A 399 -6.63 -6.48 -8.36
CA GLU A 399 -6.79 -6.07 -9.76
C GLU A 399 -8.16 -5.43 -10.01
N ILE A 400 -9.22 -6.06 -9.49
CA ILE A 400 -10.59 -5.53 -9.55
C ILE A 400 -10.67 -4.16 -8.86
N GLN A 401 -10.13 -4.05 -7.65
CA GLN A 401 -10.08 -2.80 -6.88
C GLN A 401 -9.33 -1.69 -7.63
N ARG A 402 -8.20 -2.03 -8.27
CA ARG A 402 -7.42 -1.10 -9.09
C ARG A 402 -8.20 -0.58 -10.30
N LEU A 403 -8.99 -1.44 -10.95
CA LEU A 403 -9.81 -1.04 -12.10
C LEU A 403 -10.94 -0.08 -11.70
N ILE A 404 -11.65 -0.36 -10.61
CA ILE A 404 -12.77 0.50 -10.16
C ILE A 404 -12.30 1.77 -9.44
N CYS A 405 -11.02 1.87 -9.09
CA CYS A 405 -10.39 3.09 -8.55
C CYS A 405 -9.59 3.85 -9.61
N ASP A 406 -10.03 3.77 -10.86
CA ASP A 406 -9.55 4.61 -11.94
C ASP A 406 -9.82 6.10 -11.64
N ASN A 407 -8.93 6.97 -12.14
CA ASN A 407 -9.03 8.43 -11.96
C ASN A 407 -10.37 9.01 -12.44
N ARG A 408 -11.05 8.36 -13.38
CA ARG A 408 -12.38 8.78 -13.87
C ARG A 408 -13.47 8.74 -12.80
N LEU A 409 -13.30 7.94 -11.75
CA LEU A 409 -14.23 7.83 -10.63
C LEU A 409 -13.72 8.57 -9.38
N ARG A 410 -12.73 9.46 -9.51
CA ARG A 410 -12.17 10.20 -8.37
C ARG A 410 -13.26 11.01 -7.66
N GLY A 411 -13.34 10.88 -6.33
CA GLY A 411 -14.34 11.56 -5.50
C GLY A 411 -15.75 10.96 -5.60
N LYS A 412 -15.94 9.90 -6.39
CA LYS A 412 -17.21 9.15 -6.47
C LYS A 412 -17.09 7.90 -5.59
N PRO A 413 -18.07 7.60 -4.72
CA PRO A 413 -18.01 6.42 -3.88
C PRO A 413 -18.18 5.15 -4.72
N LYS A 414 -17.30 4.18 -4.48
CA LYS A 414 -17.35 2.84 -5.06
C LYS A 414 -17.55 1.79 -3.98
N VAL A 415 -18.47 0.86 -4.20
CA VAL A 415 -18.74 -0.26 -3.30
C VAL A 415 -18.54 -1.57 -4.04
N LEU A 416 -17.66 -2.42 -3.53
CA LEU A 416 -17.39 -3.75 -4.05
C LEU A 416 -17.95 -4.81 -3.08
N LEU A 417 -19.02 -5.48 -3.48
CA LEU A 417 -19.62 -6.59 -2.74
C LEU A 417 -19.03 -7.92 -3.23
N LEU A 418 -18.32 -8.63 -2.37
CA LEU A 418 -17.66 -9.90 -2.71
C LEU A 418 -18.35 -11.06 -1.99
N GLN A 419 -19.20 -11.77 -2.73
CA GLN A 419 -19.78 -13.04 -2.30
C GLN A 419 -18.97 -14.19 -2.91
N SER A 420 -17.87 -14.53 -2.22
CA SER A 420 -17.03 -15.67 -2.54
C SER A 420 -16.46 -16.28 -1.25
N CYS A 421 -16.03 -17.54 -1.31
CA CYS A 421 -15.17 -18.07 -0.24
C CYS A 421 -13.85 -17.30 -0.21
N GLN A 422 -13.22 -17.23 0.96
CA GLN A 422 -11.89 -16.64 1.14
C GLN A 422 -10.93 -17.64 1.79
N GLY A 423 -11.22 -18.94 1.67
CA GLY A 423 -10.46 -20.06 2.23
C GLY A 423 -11.37 -21.28 2.49
N ASN A 424 -10.79 -22.34 3.04
CA ASN A 424 -11.44 -23.64 3.21
C ASN A 424 -11.95 -23.93 4.64
N ASP A 425 -11.68 -23.05 5.62
CA ASP A 425 -12.02 -23.32 7.02
C ASP A 425 -13.48 -22.96 7.37
N CYS A 426 -14.07 -23.73 8.29
CA CYS A 426 -15.42 -23.48 8.85
C CYS A 426 -15.28 -22.94 10.28
N GLN A 427 -15.92 -21.81 10.60
CA GLN A 427 -15.89 -21.25 11.96
C GLN A 427 -16.67 -22.18 12.92
N LYS A 428 -16.00 -22.74 13.94
CA LYS A 428 -16.60 -23.47 15.08
C LYS A 428 -16.49 -22.63 16.36
N ILE A 429 -17.42 -22.81 17.30
CA ILE A 429 -17.48 -22.07 18.57
C ILE A 429 -16.72 -22.83 19.68
N ASN A 430 -15.64 -22.21 20.18
CA ASN A 430 -14.80 -22.45 21.38
C ASN A 430 -13.62 -23.48 21.36
N ASP A 431 -12.47 -22.93 21.77
CA ASP A 431 -11.15 -23.40 22.26
C ASP A 431 -10.13 -24.19 21.39
N ASP A 432 -9.01 -23.47 21.18
CA ASP A 432 -7.56 -23.72 21.08
C ASP A 432 -6.88 -24.74 20.12
N ASP A 433 -5.83 -24.16 19.51
CA ASP A 433 -4.64 -24.65 18.82
C ASP A 433 -4.69 -25.06 17.32
N TYR A 434 -3.80 -24.35 16.58
CA TYR A 434 -3.29 -24.49 15.21
C TYR A 434 -3.91 -23.65 14.07
N ALA A 435 -3.29 -22.46 13.93
CA ALA A 435 -2.61 -21.87 12.77
C ALA A 435 -3.26 -21.93 11.36
N THR A 436 -3.66 -20.75 10.88
CA THR A 436 -3.88 -20.44 9.47
C THR A 436 -2.64 -19.77 8.86
N ASP A 437 -2.24 -20.18 7.67
CA ASP A 437 -1.12 -19.62 6.93
C ASP A 437 -1.34 -18.13 6.56
N GLY A 438 -0.38 -17.31 7.01
CA GLY A 438 0.11 -16.01 6.52
C GLY A 438 -0.78 -15.09 5.66
N PRO A 439 -0.80 -13.76 5.94
CA PRO A 439 -1.67 -12.82 5.21
C PRO A 439 -1.25 -12.65 3.74
N LYS A 440 -2.24 -12.79 2.84
CA LYS A 440 -2.17 -12.28 1.47
C LYS A 440 -2.05 -10.76 1.52
N LYS A 441 -0.89 -10.27 1.08
CA LYS A 441 -0.46 -8.88 1.25
C LYS A 441 -1.31 -7.92 0.40
N PHE A 442 -2.21 -7.19 1.07
CA PHE A 442 -2.93 -6.02 0.56
C PHE A 442 -1.91 -4.88 0.36
N VAL A 443 -1.61 -4.52 -0.89
CA VAL A 443 -1.08 -3.20 -1.23
C VAL A 443 -2.34 -2.38 -1.54
N PRO A 444 -2.70 -1.34 -0.77
CA PRO A 444 -3.82 -0.50 -1.16
C PRO A 444 -3.50 0.08 -2.53
N PRO A 445 -4.31 -0.16 -3.58
CA PRO A 445 -4.25 0.73 -4.73
C PRO A 445 -4.57 2.15 -4.21
N LYS A 446 -4.25 3.21 -4.97
CA LYS A 446 -4.73 4.57 -4.72
C LYS A 446 -6.27 4.57 -4.76
N THR A 447 -6.90 4.10 -3.69
CA THR A 447 -8.30 3.68 -3.67
C THR A 447 -9.05 4.60 -2.74
N THR A 448 -8.91 5.92 -2.86
CA THR A 448 -9.82 6.80 -2.12
C THR A 448 -11.26 6.49 -2.53
N ASP A 449 -12.21 6.65 -1.61
CA ASP A 449 -13.64 6.49 -1.89
C ASP A 449 -14.03 5.04 -2.26
N LEU A 450 -13.35 4.01 -1.72
CA LEU A 450 -13.70 2.60 -1.91
C LEU A 450 -14.22 1.98 -0.61
N LEU A 451 -15.25 1.15 -0.70
CA LEU A 451 -15.68 0.23 0.36
C LEU A 451 -15.75 -1.18 -0.23
N THR A 452 -14.95 -2.10 0.29
CA THR A 452 -15.02 -3.53 -0.04
C THR A 452 -15.73 -4.24 1.09
N PHE A 453 -16.83 -4.94 0.77
CA PHE A 453 -17.60 -5.72 1.73
C PHE A 453 -17.59 -7.19 1.33
N ARG A 454 -16.90 -8.01 2.12
CA ARG A 454 -16.71 -9.44 1.88
C ARG A 454 -17.70 -10.25 2.69
N ALA A 455 -18.24 -11.31 2.10
CA ALA A 455 -19.18 -12.21 2.77
C ALA A 455 -18.59 -12.91 4.00
N THR A 456 -17.27 -13.11 4.03
CA THR A 456 -16.54 -13.74 5.14
C THR A 456 -15.13 -13.20 5.24
N ILE A 457 -14.54 -13.30 6.44
CA ILE A 457 -13.11 -13.00 6.68
C ILE A 457 -12.18 -13.98 5.91
N PRO A 458 -10.95 -13.54 5.56
CA PRO A 458 -9.90 -14.39 4.99
C PRO A 458 -9.68 -15.69 5.78
N GLY A 459 -9.51 -16.81 5.07
CA GLY A 459 -9.37 -18.17 5.63
C GLY A 459 -10.67 -18.98 5.65
N TYR A 460 -11.84 -18.33 5.59
CA TYR A 460 -13.12 -18.99 5.88
C TYR A 460 -14.05 -19.11 4.67
N SER A 461 -14.97 -20.07 4.75
CA SER A 461 -15.99 -20.33 3.73
C SER A 461 -17.25 -19.49 3.91
N ALA A 462 -17.80 -19.01 2.80
CA ALA A 462 -19.06 -18.26 2.81
C ALA A 462 -20.28 -19.20 2.70
N VAL A 463 -21.32 -18.96 3.50
CA VAL A 463 -22.51 -19.81 3.58
C VAL A 463 -23.57 -19.41 2.55
N ARG A 464 -24.05 -20.41 1.78
CA ARG A 464 -25.11 -20.26 0.77
C ARG A 464 -26.23 -21.26 1.00
N HIS A 465 -27.48 -20.79 0.97
CA HIS A 465 -28.65 -21.65 0.94
C HIS A 465 -29.08 -21.90 -0.51
N ILE A 466 -29.20 -23.16 -0.90
CA ILE A 466 -29.44 -23.56 -2.31
C ILE A 466 -30.73 -23.02 -2.94
N THR A 467 -31.74 -22.67 -2.13
CA THR A 467 -33.03 -22.11 -2.61
C THR A 467 -33.33 -20.71 -2.12
N ARG A 468 -32.50 -20.12 -1.25
CA ARG A 468 -32.79 -18.82 -0.59
C ARG A 468 -31.68 -17.79 -0.78
N GLY A 469 -30.62 -18.13 -1.51
CA GLY A 469 -29.45 -17.27 -1.65
C GLY A 469 -28.51 -17.33 -0.44
N THR A 470 -27.50 -16.44 -0.41
CA THR A 470 -26.51 -16.38 0.66
C THR A 470 -26.97 -15.52 1.83
N TRP A 471 -26.56 -15.85 3.05
CA TRP A 471 -26.91 -15.01 4.20
C TRP A 471 -26.41 -13.57 4.04
N PHE A 472 -25.22 -13.40 3.46
CA PHE A 472 -24.61 -12.10 3.26
C PHE A 472 -25.43 -11.21 2.32
N ILE A 473 -25.75 -11.65 1.10
CA ILE A 473 -26.46 -10.82 0.13
C ILE A 473 -27.90 -10.58 0.58
N GLN A 474 -28.56 -11.60 1.15
CA GLN A 474 -29.93 -11.45 1.63
C GLN A 474 -30.03 -10.45 2.79
N GLU A 475 -29.14 -10.54 3.79
CA GLU A 475 -29.11 -9.57 4.89
C GLU A 475 -28.65 -8.19 4.45
N PHE A 476 -27.68 -8.09 3.52
CA PHE A 476 -27.28 -6.81 2.94
C PHE A 476 -28.45 -6.10 2.27
N CYS A 477 -29.17 -6.79 1.38
CA CYS A 477 -30.32 -6.22 0.71
C CYS A 477 -31.43 -5.82 1.69
N LYS A 478 -31.69 -6.65 2.71
CA LYS A 478 -32.68 -6.31 3.75
C LYS A 478 -32.25 -5.08 4.56
N ALA A 479 -30.98 -4.97 4.93
CA ALA A 479 -30.46 -3.85 5.70
C ALA A 479 -30.47 -2.54 4.91
N MET A 480 -30.16 -2.58 3.60
CA MET A 480 -30.29 -1.44 2.70
C MET A 480 -31.74 -0.93 2.62
N GLU A 481 -32.73 -1.83 2.69
CA GLU A 481 -34.15 -1.47 2.73
C GLU A 481 -34.59 -0.94 4.10
N GLU A 482 -34.18 -1.59 5.19
CA GLU A 482 -34.61 -1.29 6.56
C GLU A 482 -33.96 -0.02 7.13
N TYR A 483 -32.72 0.26 6.73
CA TYR A 483 -31.91 1.37 7.24
C TYR A 483 -31.55 2.36 6.14
N SER A 484 -32.46 2.62 5.19
CA SER A 484 -32.18 3.45 4.01
C SER A 484 -31.78 4.91 4.31
N ASN A 485 -31.98 5.38 5.55
CA ASN A 485 -31.56 6.70 6.01
C ASN A 485 -30.18 6.69 6.69
N TYR A 486 -29.52 5.54 6.81
CA TYR A 486 -28.21 5.41 7.45
C TYR A 486 -27.08 5.55 6.43
N HIS A 487 -25.90 5.92 6.93
CA HIS A 487 -24.69 5.84 6.12
C HIS A 487 -24.41 4.37 5.77
N VAL A 488 -24.07 4.10 4.50
CA VAL A 488 -23.83 2.73 4.00
C VAL A 488 -22.85 1.92 4.85
N HIS A 489 -21.81 2.54 5.43
CA HIS A 489 -20.91 1.85 6.36
C HIS A 489 -21.64 1.30 7.60
N ASP A 490 -22.55 2.09 8.17
CA ASP A 490 -23.33 1.69 9.35
C ASP A 490 -24.34 0.59 8.97
N ILE A 491 -24.91 0.66 7.77
CA ILE A 491 -25.73 -0.44 7.22
C ILE A 491 -24.90 -1.72 7.15
N CYS A 492 -23.68 -1.68 6.61
CA CYS A 492 -22.78 -2.83 6.58
C CYS A 492 -22.47 -3.36 7.99
N THR A 493 -22.31 -2.49 8.97
CA THR A 493 -22.12 -2.87 10.38
C THR A 493 -23.34 -3.63 10.93
N LYS A 494 -24.57 -3.19 10.59
CA LYS A 494 -25.79 -3.94 10.94
C LYS A 494 -25.86 -5.29 10.24
N VAL A 495 -25.38 -5.40 9.00
CA VAL A 495 -25.30 -6.67 8.27
C VAL A 495 -24.32 -7.63 8.96
N ILE A 496 -23.14 -7.15 9.37
CA ILE A 496 -22.18 -7.95 10.14
C ILE A 496 -22.86 -8.50 11.39
N ALA A 497 -23.51 -7.65 12.19
CA ALA A 497 -24.21 -8.09 13.40
C ALA A 497 -25.31 -9.12 13.10
N LYS A 498 -26.13 -8.92 12.05
CA LYS A 498 -27.21 -9.86 11.69
C LYS A 498 -26.67 -11.20 11.18
N VAL A 499 -25.60 -11.20 10.40
CA VAL A 499 -25.00 -12.41 9.83
C VAL A 499 -24.22 -13.20 10.87
N SER A 500 -23.42 -12.53 11.72
CA SER A 500 -22.65 -13.18 12.79
C SER A 500 -23.53 -13.88 13.83
N ASN A 501 -24.78 -13.45 13.98
CA ASN A 501 -25.77 -14.08 14.85
C ASN A 501 -26.49 -15.29 14.22
N LYS A 502 -26.21 -15.63 12.95
CA LYS A 502 -26.78 -16.81 12.29
C LYS A 502 -25.92 -18.04 12.51
N LEU A 503 -26.58 -19.16 12.79
CA LEU A 503 -25.96 -20.46 13.00
C LEU A 503 -26.58 -21.51 12.07
N TRP A 504 -25.73 -22.38 11.52
CA TRP A 504 -26.14 -23.58 10.81
C TRP A 504 -25.32 -24.77 11.31
N GLY A 505 -25.90 -25.51 12.26
CA GLY A 505 -25.14 -26.47 13.06
C GLY A 505 -24.10 -25.74 13.90
N GLU A 506 -22.85 -26.20 13.84
CA GLU A 506 -21.70 -25.55 14.51
C GLU A 506 -21.07 -24.40 13.70
N LYS A 507 -21.60 -24.08 12.51
CA LYS A 507 -21.01 -23.10 11.60
C LYS A 507 -21.62 -21.71 11.77
N CYS A 508 -20.77 -20.69 11.85
CA CYS A 508 -21.12 -19.28 11.72
C CYS A 508 -20.38 -18.62 10.54
N MET A 509 -20.74 -17.38 10.21
CA MET A 509 -20.11 -16.58 9.17
C MET A 509 -19.99 -15.14 9.65
N VAL A 510 -18.82 -14.53 9.47
CA VAL A 510 -18.57 -13.13 9.86
C VAL A 510 -18.12 -12.34 8.63
N PRO A 511 -18.97 -11.44 8.08
CA PRO A 511 -18.58 -10.56 7.00
C PRO A 511 -17.47 -9.58 7.42
N LEU A 512 -16.65 -9.14 6.45
CA LEU A 512 -15.56 -8.20 6.67
C LEU A 512 -15.74 -6.95 5.80
N ILE A 513 -15.69 -5.78 6.42
CA ILE A 513 -15.70 -4.48 5.74
C ILE A 513 -14.31 -3.84 5.79
N GLU A 514 -13.87 -3.32 4.65
CA GLU A 514 -12.62 -2.55 4.49
C GLU A 514 -12.98 -1.30 3.66
N HIS A 515 -12.63 -0.09 4.12
CA HIS A 515 -12.97 1.11 3.36
C HIS A 515 -11.98 2.26 3.51
N THR A 516 -12.10 3.19 2.57
CA THR A 516 -11.32 4.43 2.40
C THR A 516 -12.24 5.58 1.97
N PHE A 517 -13.54 5.46 2.27
CA PHE A 517 -14.50 6.55 2.12
C PHE A 517 -14.01 7.81 2.84
N THR A 518 -14.07 8.93 2.13
CA THR A 518 -13.68 10.25 2.64
C THR A 518 -14.90 11.05 3.10
N LYS A 519 -16.10 10.62 2.72
CA LYS A 519 -17.39 11.23 3.07
C LYS A 519 -18.43 10.16 3.40
N ARG A 520 -19.54 10.56 4.00
CA ARG A 520 -20.68 9.69 4.29
C ARG A 520 -21.53 9.53 3.03
N LEU A 521 -21.75 8.28 2.63
CA LEU A 521 -22.66 7.87 1.56
C LEU A 521 -24.03 7.53 2.14
N TYR A 522 -25.08 8.25 1.72
CA TYR A 522 -26.47 7.95 2.01
C TYR A 522 -27.22 7.66 0.70
N LEU A 523 -28.01 6.58 0.67
CA LEU A 523 -28.77 6.17 -0.52
C LEU A 523 -30.26 6.13 -0.18
N LYS A 524 -31.01 7.10 -0.69
CA LYS A 524 -32.45 7.20 -0.42
C LYS A 524 -33.24 6.26 -1.33
N ILE A 525 -34.16 5.51 -0.74
CA ILE A 525 -35.17 4.76 -1.51
C ILE A 525 -36.15 5.77 -2.09
N GLY A 526 -36.45 5.64 -3.38
CA GLY A 526 -37.46 6.48 -4.02
C GLY A 526 -38.83 6.21 -3.40
N ASN A 527 -39.52 7.26 -2.94
CA ASN A 527 -40.95 7.15 -2.65
C ASN A 527 -41.66 6.77 -3.97
N LYS A 528 -42.52 5.73 -3.89
CA LYS A 528 -43.34 5.26 -5.01
C LYS A 528 -44.21 6.36 -5.59
#